data_AF-A0A1F0VK97-F1
#
_entry.id   AF-A0A1F0VK97-F1
#
_cell.length_a   1.000
_cell.length_b   1.000
_cell.length_c   1.000
_cell.angle_alpha   90.00
_cell.angle_beta   90.00
_cell.angle_gamma   90.00
#
_symmetry.space_group_name_H-M   'P 1'
#
loop_
_entity.id
_entity.type
_entity.pdbx_description
1 polymer ?
#
loop_
_entity_poly.entity_id
_entity_poly.type
_entity_poly.pdbx_seq_one_letter_code
_entity_poly.pdbx_strand_id
1 'polypeptide(L)'
;MRDKFSTYSRTTVRLDKDLDRFVEEVARVVGVQKAVVFREALYVLAEEESVLTQKRLAPDTLRRLDEMNDQLRRIGVNLNQLARRANIDGVAPVSEAVESIGSEVSSLRKEVKDFVHNQD
;
A
#
# COMPACT_ATOMS: atom_id res chain seq x y z
N MET A 1 -23.44 -4.74 48.36
CA MET A 1 -22.01 -4.52 48.11
C MET A 1 -21.63 -5.25 46.83
N ARG A 2 -21.48 -4.53 45.72
CA ARG A 2 -20.98 -5.09 44.44
C ARG A 2 -19.61 -4.48 44.22
N ASP A 3 -18.57 -5.28 44.39
CA ASP A 3 -17.21 -4.94 44.00
C ASP A 3 -17.18 -4.67 42.49
N LYS A 4 -17.02 -3.41 42.11
CA LYS A 4 -16.67 -3.02 40.74
C LYS A 4 -15.15 -3.02 40.64
N PHE A 5 -14.58 -4.17 40.32
CA PHE A 5 -13.24 -4.21 39.72
C PHE A 5 -13.34 -3.52 38.36
N SER A 6 -13.13 -2.20 38.35
CA SER A 6 -12.82 -1.45 37.14
C SER A 6 -11.46 -1.95 36.67
N THR A 7 -11.46 -2.87 35.71
CA THR A 7 -10.25 -3.39 35.07
C THR A 7 -9.58 -2.25 34.30
N TYR A 8 -8.75 -1.46 34.97
CA TYR A 8 -7.83 -0.55 34.32
C TYR A 8 -6.77 -1.42 33.63
N SER A 9 -6.95 -1.68 32.33
CA SER A 9 -5.89 -2.28 31.52
C SER A 9 -4.68 -1.33 31.55
N ARG A 10 -3.61 -1.75 32.22
CA ARG A 10 -2.40 -0.96 32.37
C ARG A 10 -1.44 -1.33 31.24
N THR A 11 -1.38 -0.49 30.22
CA THR A 11 -0.40 -0.62 29.14
C THR A 11 0.88 0.14 29.52
N THR A 12 2.02 -0.55 29.46
CA THR A 12 3.34 0.08 29.66
C THR A 12 4.01 0.25 28.31
N VAL A 13 4.36 1.48 27.95
CA VAL A 13 5.08 1.80 26.71
C VAL A 13 6.50 2.21 27.06
N ARG A 14 7.49 1.66 26.34
CA ARG A 14 8.88 2.10 26.43
C ARG A 14 9.14 3.15 25.36
N LEU A 15 9.74 4.25 25.76
CA LEU A 15 10.08 5.35 24.88
C LEU A 15 11.59 5.51 24.83
N ASP A 16 12.11 5.80 23.65
CA ASP A 16 13.44 6.37 23.54
C ASP A 16 13.43 7.83 24.02
N LYS A 17 14.63 8.41 24.14
CA LYS A 17 14.82 9.75 24.71
C LYS A 17 14.19 10.85 23.86
N ASP A 18 14.12 10.68 22.56
CA ASP A 18 13.63 11.72 21.65
C ASP A 18 12.10 11.72 21.64
N LEU A 19 11.50 10.52 21.62
CA LEU A 19 10.05 10.34 21.73
C LEU A 19 9.53 10.77 23.11
N ASP A 20 10.27 10.48 24.17
CA ASP A 20 9.92 10.93 25.53
C ASP A 20 9.89 12.46 25.65
N ARG A 21 10.90 13.14 25.08
CA ARG A 21 10.97 14.60 25.03
C ARG A 21 9.85 15.20 24.19
N PHE A 22 9.55 14.60 23.05
CA PHE A 22 8.44 15.03 22.19
C PHE A 22 7.11 14.96 22.95
N VAL A 23 6.84 13.85 23.65
CA VAL A 23 5.59 13.71 24.42
C VAL A 23 5.53 14.70 25.56
N GLU A 24 6.65 14.99 26.23
CA GLU A 24 6.72 16.04 27.26
C GLU A 24 6.37 17.41 26.71
N GLU A 25 6.89 17.75 25.54
CA GLU A 25 6.61 19.02 24.90
C GLU A 25 5.14 19.16 24.51
N VAL A 26 4.56 18.12 23.90
CA VAL A 26 3.13 18.09 23.55
C VAL A 26 2.26 18.18 24.81
N ALA A 27 2.58 17.41 25.85
CA ALA A 27 1.88 17.45 27.13
C ALA A 27 1.89 18.85 27.73
N ARG A 28 3.04 19.53 27.68
CA ARG A 28 3.19 20.91 28.16
C ARG A 28 2.38 21.91 27.33
N VAL A 29 2.44 21.84 26.01
CA VAL A 29 1.73 22.76 25.10
C VAL A 29 0.22 22.63 25.26
N VAL A 30 -0.29 21.41 25.40
CA VAL A 30 -1.72 21.13 25.49
C VAL A 30 -2.22 21.17 26.95
N GLY A 31 -1.32 21.27 27.94
CA GLY A 31 -1.68 21.36 29.35
C GLY A 31 -2.24 20.05 29.94
N VAL A 32 -1.78 18.91 29.45
CA VAL A 32 -2.25 17.57 29.87
C VAL A 32 -1.10 16.70 30.36
N GLN A 33 -1.41 15.56 30.99
CA GLN A 33 -0.40 14.59 31.41
C GLN A 33 0.11 13.76 30.22
N LYS A 34 1.39 13.33 30.24
CA LYS A 34 1.98 12.44 29.22
C LYS A 34 1.12 11.21 28.94
N ALA A 35 0.52 10.61 29.97
CA ALA A 35 -0.35 9.45 29.85
C ALA A 35 -1.62 9.72 29.00
N VAL A 36 -2.15 10.95 29.05
CA VAL A 36 -3.28 11.36 28.21
C VAL A 36 -2.84 11.47 26.75
N VAL A 37 -1.69 12.10 26.50
CA VAL A 37 -1.12 12.18 25.14
C VAL A 37 -0.95 10.79 24.53
N PHE A 38 -0.43 9.83 25.31
CA PHE A 38 -0.30 8.45 24.84
C PHE A 38 -1.62 7.75 24.60
N ARG A 39 -2.60 7.93 25.48
CA ARG A 39 -3.91 7.33 25.32
C ARG A 39 -4.58 7.82 24.02
N GLU A 40 -4.54 9.12 23.77
CA GLU A 40 -5.11 9.69 22.54
C GLU A 40 -4.32 9.25 21.30
N ALA A 41 -2.99 9.20 21.36
CA ALA A 41 -2.17 8.68 20.27
C ALA A 41 -2.50 7.20 19.96
N LEU A 42 -2.72 6.38 20.98
CA LEU A 42 -3.13 4.99 20.80
C LEU A 42 -4.53 4.86 20.20
N TYR A 43 -5.47 5.76 20.55
CA TYR A 43 -6.79 5.78 19.91
C TYR A 43 -6.69 6.16 18.43
N VAL A 44 -5.91 7.18 18.09
CA VAL A 44 -5.67 7.57 16.69
C VAL A 44 -5.02 6.42 15.91
N LEU A 45 -4.01 5.77 16.47
CA LEU A 45 -3.36 4.62 15.83
C LEU A 45 -4.33 3.44 15.65
N ALA A 46 -5.22 3.20 16.62
CA ALA A 46 -6.23 2.15 16.50
C ALA A 46 -7.30 2.49 15.46
N GLU A 47 -7.68 3.77 15.33
CA GLU A 47 -8.57 4.24 14.27
C GLU A 47 -7.89 4.13 12.89
N GLU A 48 -6.64 4.56 12.76
CA GLU A 48 -5.86 4.39 11.53
C GLU A 48 -5.66 2.91 11.18
N GLU A 49 -5.35 2.05 12.15
CA GLU A 49 -5.26 0.60 11.96
C GLU A 49 -6.61 0.03 11.51
N SER A 50 -7.73 0.52 12.07
CA SER A 50 -9.08 0.15 11.65
C SER A 50 -9.38 0.59 10.21
N VAL A 51 -8.91 1.77 9.78
CA VAL A 51 -9.02 2.25 8.40
C VAL A 51 -8.13 1.42 7.46
N LEU A 52 -6.91 1.07 7.90
CA LEU A 52 -5.97 0.24 7.14
C LEU A 52 -6.47 -1.21 7.01
N THR A 53 -7.13 -1.75 8.04
CA THR A 53 -7.79 -3.07 7.97
C THR A 53 -9.10 -3.02 7.19
N GLN A 54 -9.87 -1.93 7.25
CA GLN A 54 -11.07 -1.72 6.42
C GLN A 54 -10.72 -1.48 4.94
N LYS A 55 -9.57 -0.89 4.63
CA LYS A 55 -9.05 -0.70 3.25
C LYS A 55 -8.22 -1.86 2.72
N ARG A 56 -8.31 -3.04 3.34
CA ARG A 56 -7.67 -4.22 2.75
C ARG A 56 -8.50 -4.64 1.54
N LEU A 57 -7.95 -4.43 0.35
CA LEU A 57 -8.54 -4.96 -0.89
C LEU A 57 -8.82 -6.46 -0.69
N ALA A 58 -9.96 -6.92 -1.19
CA ALA A 58 -10.33 -8.32 -1.10
C ALA A 58 -9.18 -9.20 -1.66
N PRO A 59 -8.90 -10.38 -1.08
CA PRO A 59 -7.80 -11.24 -1.53
C PRO A 59 -7.81 -11.53 -3.04
N ASP A 60 -8.99 -11.62 -3.64
CA ASP A 60 -9.15 -11.82 -5.08
C ASP A 60 -8.78 -10.56 -5.88
N THR A 61 -9.09 -9.38 -5.36
CA THR A 61 -8.67 -8.09 -5.92
C THR A 61 -7.15 -7.95 -5.90
N LEU A 62 -6.51 -8.36 -4.80
CA LEU A 62 -5.05 -8.39 -4.69
C LEU A 62 -4.42 -9.38 -5.68
N ARG A 63 -4.97 -10.60 -5.78
CA ARG A 63 -4.49 -11.61 -6.74
C ARG A 63 -4.57 -11.08 -8.17
N ARG A 64 -5.66 -10.40 -8.53
CA ARG A 64 -5.84 -9.87 -9.87
C ARG A 64 -4.89 -8.71 -10.18
N LEU A 65 -4.56 -7.88 -9.19
CA LEU A 65 -3.51 -6.87 -9.31
C LEU A 65 -2.12 -7.49 -9.52
N ASP A 66 -1.81 -8.58 -8.82
CA ASP A 66 -0.56 -9.32 -9.00
C ASP A 66 -0.46 -9.92 -10.41
N GLU A 67 -1.56 -10.50 -10.93
CA GLU A 67 -1.63 -11.04 -12.30
C GLU A 67 -1.39 -9.95 -13.37
N MET A 68 -2.03 -8.77 -13.22
CA MET A 68 -1.82 -7.63 -14.11
C MET A 68 -0.38 -7.10 -14.04
N ASN A 69 0.23 -7.09 -12.85
CA ASN A 69 1.64 -6.71 -12.68
C ASN A 69 2.60 -7.68 -13.36
N ASP A 70 2.34 -8.98 -13.26
CA ASP A 70 3.14 -10.00 -13.95
C ASP A 70 3.04 -9.87 -15.48
N GLN A 71 1.85 -9.55 -16.01
CA GLN A 71 1.66 -9.27 -17.43
C GLN A 71 2.45 -8.02 -17.87
N LEU A 72 2.37 -6.91 -17.11
CA LEU A 72 3.17 -5.70 -17.38
C LEU A 72 4.67 -6.01 -17.41
N ARG A 73 5.15 -6.79 -16.44
CA ARG A 73 6.56 -7.19 -16.36
C ARG A 73 6.98 -7.99 -17.59
N ARG A 74 6.18 -8.94 -18.05
CA ARG A 74 6.47 -9.74 -19.26
C ARG A 74 6.54 -8.86 -20.51
N ILE A 75 5.58 -7.95 -20.69
CA ILE A 75 5.59 -6.97 -21.78
C ILE A 75 6.88 -6.14 -21.74
N GLY A 76 7.28 -5.65 -20.56
CA GLY A 76 8.52 -4.89 -20.39
C GLY A 76 9.78 -5.68 -20.78
N VAL A 77 9.85 -6.96 -20.41
CA VAL A 77 10.95 -7.85 -20.82
C VAL A 77 10.97 -8.04 -22.34
N ASN A 78 9.82 -8.30 -22.95
CA ASN A 78 9.70 -8.48 -24.39
C ASN A 78 10.12 -7.22 -25.15
N LEU A 79 9.65 -6.04 -24.73
CA LEU A 79 10.05 -4.75 -25.30
C LEU A 79 11.56 -4.51 -25.21
N ASN A 80 12.18 -4.83 -24.08
CA ASN A 80 13.63 -4.68 -23.91
C ASN A 80 14.40 -5.64 -24.84
N GLN A 81 13.93 -6.88 -25.00
CA GLN A 81 14.51 -7.83 -25.94
C GLN A 81 14.36 -7.37 -27.40
N LEU A 82 13.19 -6.83 -27.78
CA LEU A 82 12.98 -6.28 -29.12
C LEU A 82 13.83 -5.04 -29.37
N ALA A 83 13.97 -4.14 -28.40
CA ALA A 83 14.84 -2.97 -28.53
C ALA A 83 16.30 -3.39 -28.76
N ARG A 84 16.78 -4.42 -28.06
CA ARG A 84 18.11 -4.99 -28.29
C ARG A 84 18.24 -5.60 -29.69
N ARG A 85 17.25 -6.37 -30.15
CA ARG A 85 17.25 -6.95 -31.50
C ARG A 85 17.19 -5.89 -32.58
N ALA A 86 16.35 -4.87 -32.44
CA ALA A 86 16.27 -3.75 -33.37
C ALA A 86 17.61 -3.00 -33.49
N ASN A 87 18.37 -2.92 -32.40
CA ASN A 87 19.69 -2.31 -32.39
C ASN A 87 20.79 -3.19 -33.04
N ILE A 88 20.59 -4.50 -33.14
CA ILE A 88 21.54 -5.46 -33.74
C ILE A 88 21.20 -5.72 -35.21
N ASP A 89 19.92 -6.06 -35.49
CA ASP A 89 19.44 -6.58 -36.76
C ASP A 89 18.67 -5.55 -37.60
N GLY A 90 18.47 -4.33 -37.07
CA GLY A 90 17.63 -3.28 -37.67
C GLY A 90 16.14 -3.45 -37.32
N VAL A 91 15.32 -2.45 -37.67
CA VAL A 91 13.91 -2.35 -37.21
C VAL A 91 12.94 -3.23 -38.03
N ALA A 92 13.23 -3.43 -39.32
CA ALA A 92 12.37 -4.20 -40.24
C ALA A 92 12.04 -5.64 -39.78
N PRO A 93 12.97 -6.46 -39.23
CA PRO A 93 12.65 -7.81 -38.76
C PRO A 93 11.86 -7.84 -37.43
N VAL A 94 11.55 -6.69 -36.83
CA VAL A 94 10.98 -6.61 -35.47
C VAL A 94 9.54 -6.06 -35.47
N SER A 95 9.03 -5.58 -36.61
CA SER A 95 7.73 -4.93 -36.73
C SER A 95 6.55 -5.80 -36.31
N GLU A 96 6.50 -7.07 -36.72
CA GLU A 96 5.43 -8.02 -36.35
C GLU A 96 5.42 -8.30 -34.84
N ALA A 97 6.61 -8.35 -34.22
CA ALA A 97 6.74 -8.54 -32.77
C ALA A 97 6.30 -7.28 -31.99
N VAL A 98 6.53 -6.09 -32.54
CA VAL A 98 6.04 -4.82 -31.97
C VAL A 98 4.51 -4.74 -32.04
N GLU A 99 3.90 -5.15 -33.15
CA GLU A 99 2.44 -5.20 -33.29
C GLU A 99 1.80 -6.17 -32.30
N SER A 100 2.39 -7.35 -32.12
CA SER A 100 1.95 -8.33 -31.13
C SER A 100 1.98 -7.76 -29.69
N ILE A 101 3.09 -7.12 -29.30
CA ILE A 101 3.17 -6.45 -27.98
C ILE A 101 2.16 -5.30 -27.88
N GLY A 102 1.94 -4.54 -28.95
CA GLY A 102 0.93 -3.48 -28.98
C GLY A 102 -0.48 -4.00 -28.68
N SER A 103 -0.81 -5.20 -29.17
CA SER A 103 -2.06 -5.90 -28.87
C SER A 103 -2.13 -6.35 -27.40
N GLU A 104 -1.05 -6.89 -26.85
CA GLU A 104 -0.95 -7.27 -25.43
C GLU A 104 -1.15 -6.06 -24.50
N VAL A 105 -0.47 -4.94 -24.79
CA VAL A 105 -0.60 -3.67 -24.04
C VAL A 105 -2.03 -3.14 -24.11
N SER A 106 -2.65 -3.18 -25.30
CA SER A 106 -4.02 -2.70 -25.48
C SER A 106 -5.03 -3.54 -24.71
N SER A 107 -4.83 -4.86 -24.69
CA SER A 107 -5.65 -5.81 -23.94
C SER A 107 -5.52 -5.58 -22.43
N LEU A 108 -4.29 -5.45 -21.93
CA LEU A 108 -4.02 -5.17 -20.51
C LEU A 108 -4.58 -3.81 -20.08
N ARG A 109 -4.47 -2.79 -20.93
CA ARG A 109 -5.07 -1.47 -20.68
C ARG A 109 -6.59 -1.57 -20.53
N LYS A 110 -7.26 -2.38 -21.36
CA LYS A 110 -8.69 -2.61 -21.26
C LYS A 110 -9.02 -3.34 -19.96
N GLU A 111 -8.27 -4.37 -19.59
CA GLU A 111 -8.46 -5.10 -18.35
C GLU A 111 -8.30 -4.20 -17.11
N VAL A 112 -7.25 -3.37 -17.06
CA VAL A 112 -7.06 -2.39 -15.98
C VAL A 112 -8.22 -1.40 -15.92
N LYS A 113 -8.70 -0.92 -17.07
CA LYS A 113 -9.84 -0.01 -17.12
C LYS A 113 -11.10 -0.67 -16.57
N ASP A 114 -11.41 -1.87 -17.02
CA ASP A 114 -12.59 -2.63 -16.58
C ASP A 114 -12.48 -2.99 -15.09
N PHE A 115 -11.29 -3.32 -14.61
CA PHE A 115 -11.03 -3.55 -13.19
C PHE A 115 -11.33 -2.29 -12.36
N VAL A 116 -10.78 -1.13 -12.72
CA VAL A 116 -11.00 0.13 -11.98
C VAL A 116 -12.48 0.54 -11.97
N HIS A 117 -13.20 0.37 -13.08
CA HIS A 117 -14.62 0.74 -13.16
C HIS A 117 -15.56 -0.23 -12.42
N ASN A 118 -15.10 -1.45 -12.12
CA ASN A 118 -15.88 -2.46 -11.40
C ASN A 118 -15.55 -2.51 -9.88
N GLN A 119 -14.79 -1.55 -9.36
CA GLN A 119 -14.48 -1.42 -7.92
C GLN A 119 -15.32 -0.32 -7.22
N ASP A 120 -16.19 0.39 -7.95
CA ASP A 120 -17.23 1.30 -7.43
C ASP A 120 -18.59 0.58 -7.28
#